data_AF-A0A2S9K143-F1
#
_entry.id   AF-A0A2S9K143-F1
#
_cell.length_a   1.000
_cell.length_b   1.000
_cell.length_c   1.000
_cell.angle_alpha   90.00
_cell.angle_beta   90.00
_cell.angle_gamma   90.00
#
_symmetry.space_group_name_H-M   'P 1'
#
loop_
_entity.id
_entity.type
_entity.pdbx_description
1 polymer ?
#
loop_
_entity_poly.entity_id
_entity_poly.type
_entity_poly.pdbx_seq_one_letter_code
_entity_poly.pdbx_strand_id
1 'polypeptide(L)'
;MIGVSEARVSQLVSEGIIVRGDTAHEWLIGYCERLRDQAAGRAGSESGGLDLVQERAALAREQRIAQALKNDVARGEFAPVGLLTDVLATAGAAVVDRFEQLDGALRKACPDLPDEARTTIMTVIASARNEWIRSTAQLVDRSLDDLLAEQADDDQLDGFTMDDQD
;
A
#
# COMPACT_ATOMS: atom_id res chain seq x y z
N MET A 1 52.23 13.36 13.14
CA MET A 1 51.72 14.68 12.71
C MET A 1 50.20 14.73 12.50
N ILE A 2 49.45 13.62 12.31
CA ILE A 2 47.96 13.68 12.30
C ILE A 2 47.32 12.47 13.04
N GLY A 3 48.09 11.69 13.80
CA GLY A 3 47.57 10.57 14.60
C GLY A 3 46.98 9.39 13.80
N VAL A 4 47.16 9.36 12.47
CA VAL A 4 46.66 8.30 11.58
C VAL A 4 47.73 7.25 11.29
N SER A 5 47.32 6.01 11.07
CA SER A 5 48.23 4.90 10.72
C SER A 5 48.80 5.04 9.31
N GLU A 6 49.95 4.43 9.05
CA GLU A 6 50.59 4.42 7.73
C GLU A 6 49.69 3.80 6.65
N ALA A 7 48.96 2.73 6.98
CA ALA A 7 47.97 2.13 6.09
C ALA A 7 46.89 3.14 5.68
N ARG A 8 46.45 3.99 6.62
CA ARG A 8 45.45 5.03 6.35
C ARG A 8 46.00 6.14 5.46
N VAL A 9 47.27 6.50 5.63
CA VAL A 9 47.96 7.46 4.75
C VAL A 9 48.09 6.89 3.33
N SER A 10 48.46 5.62 3.19
CA SER A 10 48.53 4.95 1.89
C SER A 10 47.18 4.97 1.16
N GLN A 11 46.09 4.73 1.89
CA GLN A 11 44.73 4.81 1.36
C GLN A 11 44.35 6.23 0.92
N LEU A 12 44.70 7.25 1.71
CA LEU A 12 44.46 8.66 1.36
C LEU A 12 45.18 9.08 0.06
N VAL A 13 46.40 8.57 -0.15
CA VAL A 13 47.16 8.78 -1.39
C VAL A 13 46.51 8.05 -2.56
N SER A 14 46.07 6.80 -2.37
CA SER A 14 45.42 6.03 -3.45
C SER A 14 44.07 6.61 -3.86
N GLU A 15 43.36 7.23 -2.92
CA GLU A 15 42.09 7.93 -3.16
C GLU A 15 42.28 9.35 -3.73
N GLY A 16 43.53 9.79 -3.95
CA GLY A 16 43.85 11.09 -4.56
C GLY A 16 43.62 12.31 -3.67
N ILE A 17 43.31 12.10 -2.38
CA ILE A 17 42.95 13.16 -1.43
C ILE A 17 44.19 13.93 -0.95
N ILE A 18 45.36 13.28 -0.98
CA ILE A 18 46.66 13.91 -0.76
C ILE A 18 47.61 13.49 -1.89
N VAL A 19 48.30 14.45 -2.52
CA VAL A 19 49.17 14.17 -3.67
C VAL A 19 50.63 14.10 -3.24
N ARG A 20 51.37 13.12 -3.78
CA ARG A 20 52.80 12.98 -3.50
C ARG A 20 53.56 14.15 -4.12
N GLY A 21 54.26 14.91 -3.28
CA GLY A 21 55.04 16.08 -3.70
C GLY A 21 54.51 17.40 -3.12
N ASP A 22 53.29 17.41 -2.59
CA ASP A 22 52.72 18.60 -1.94
C ASP A 22 53.36 18.87 -0.58
N THR A 23 53.16 20.08 -0.08
CA THR A 23 53.57 20.48 1.25
C THR A 23 52.71 19.84 2.33
N ALA A 24 53.26 19.71 3.53
CA ALA A 24 52.52 19.20 4.68
C ALA A 24 51.27 20.03 5.02
N HIS A 25 51.24 21.31 4.64
CA HIS A 25 50.08 22.18 4.83
C HIS A 25 48.94 21.82 3.88
N GLU A 26 49.25 21.61 2.60
CA GLU A 26 48.27 21.19 1.59
C GLU A 26 47.67 19.82 1.92
N TRP A 27 48.48 18.87 2.40
CA TRP A 27 47.98 17.59 2.91
C TRP A 27 47.01 17.74 4.09
N LEU A 28 47.28 18.68 5.00
CA LEU A 28 46.40 18.93 6.14
C LEU A 28 45.05 19.52 5.68
N ILE A 29 45.07 20.44 4.71
CA ILE A 29 43.85 21.04 4.15
C ILE A 29 42.99 19.97 3.48
N GLY A 30 43.55 19.18 2.56
CA GLY A 30 42.81 18.12 1.88
C GLY A 30 42.25 17.07 2.84
N TYR A 31 43.02 16.71 3.88
CA TYR A 31 42.54 15.83 4.94
C TYR A 31 41.37 16.44 5.75
N CYS A 32 41.45 17.72 6.12
CA CYS A 32 40.38 18.41 6.84
C CYS A 32 39.12 18.60 5.99
N GLU A 33 39.24 18.86 4.69
CA GLU A 33 38.12 18.95 3.75
C GLU A 33 37.38 17.63 3.66
N ARG A 34 38.10 16.52 3.47
CA ARG A 34 37.52 15.18 3.49
C ARG A 34 36.75 14.90 4.79
N LEU A 35 37.31 15.26 5.95
CA LEU A 35 36.61 15.08 7.23
C LEU A 35 35.34 15.92 7.34
N ARG A 36 35.33 17.13 6.77
CA ARG A 36 34.12 17.96 6.70
C ARG A 36 33.08 17.34 5.78
N ASP A 37 33.46 16.79 4.64
CA ASP A 37 32.54 16.11 3.72
C ASP A 37 31.99 14.82 4.32
N GLN A 38 32.81 14.07 5.07
CA GLN A 38 32.36 12.91 5.85
C GLN A 38 31.36 13.31 6.94
N ALA A 39 31.67 14.36 7.71
CA ALA A 39 30.77 14.86 8.75
C ALA A 39 29.47 15.44 8.17
N ALA A 40 29.53 16.02 6.97
CA ALA A 40 28.37 16.52 6.23
C ALA A 40 27.59 15.41 5.51
N GLY A 41 28.03 14.14 5.58
CA GLY A 41 27.38 13.00 4.94
C GLY A 41 27.54 12.92 3.42
N ARG A 42 28.43 13.73 2.83
CA ARG A 42 28.68 13.78 1.37
C ARG A 42 29.69 12.75 0.88
N ALA A 43 30.40 12.07 1.78
CA ALA A 43 31.47 11.13 1.42
C ALA A 43 31.01 9.82 0.74
N GLY A 44 29.70 9.62 0.54
CA GLY A 44 29.15 8.49 -0.20
C GLY A 44 29.05 8.71 -1.72
N SER A 45 29.17 9.96 -2.21
CA SER A 45 28.82 10.29 -3.59
C SER A 45 29.87 9.94 -4.66
N GLU A 46 31.13 9.72 -4.29
CA GLU A 46 32.23 9.64 -5.28
C GLU A 46 32.81 8.23 -5.53
N SER A 47 32.40 7.19 -4.81
CA SER A 47 32.95 5.84 -5.05
C SER A 47 31.98 4.71 -4.71
N GLY A 48 30.94 4.54 -5.54
CA GLY A 48 30.15 3.30 -5.63
C GLY A 48 29.44 2.83 -4.34
N GLY A 49 29.38 3.68 -3.31
CA GLY A 49 28.61 3.44 -2.11
C GLY A 49 27.20 3.99 -2.30
N LEU A 50 26.19 3.17 -2.01
CA LEU A 50 24.79 3.59 -2.01
C LEU A 50 24.64 4.90 -1.22
N ASP A 51 24.07 5.93 -1.85
CA ASP A 51 23.87 7.24 -1.22
C ASP A 51 22.81 7.08 -0.12
N LEU A 52 23.28 6.80 1.09
CA LEU A 52 22.46 6.61 2.29
C LEU A 52 21.51 7.78 2.55
N VAL A 53 21.84 8.98 2.06
CA VAL A 53 20.95 10.14 2.17
C VAL A 53 19.77 9.99 1.21
N GLN A 54 20.01 9.56 -0.03
CA GLN A 54 18.95 9.27 -1.00
C GLN A 54 18.04 8.11 -0.54
N GLU A 55 18.62 7.02 -0.04
CA GLU A 55 17.83 5.89 0.48
C GLU A 55 16.98 6.29 1.69
N ARG A 56 17.53 7.11 2.59
CA ARG A 56 16.76 7.66 3.73
C ARG A 56 15.65 8.60 3.28
N ALA A 57 15.90 9.43 2.26
CA ALA A 57 14.88 10.30 1.69
C ALA A 57 13.75 9.48 1.02
N ALA A 58 14.09 8.39 0.32
CA ALA A 58 13.11 7.47 -0.25
C ALA A 58 12.28 6.80 0.86
N LEU A 59 12.92 6.25 1.89
CA LEU A 59 12.24 5.65 3.03
C LEU A 59 11.31 6.65 3.73
N ALA A 60 11.74 7.90 3.92
CA ALA A 60 10.93 8.93 4.54
C ALA A 60 9.68 9.28 3.71
N ARG A 61 9.79 9.26 2.36
CA ARG A 61 8.63 9.43 1.48
C ARG A 61 7.64 8.27 1.64
N GLU A 62 8.12 7.03 1.59
CA GLU A 62 7.29 5.84 1.76
C GLU A 62 6.60 5.82 3.13
N GLN A 63 7.31 6.17 4.20
CA GLN A 63 6.74 6.28 5.54
C GLN A 63 5.63 7.33 5.63
N ARG A 64 5.80 8.47 4.94
CA ARG A 64 4.77 9.52 4.88
C ARG A 64 3.51 9.01 4.16
N ILE A 65 3.67 8.29 3.05
CA ILE A 65 2.54 7.69 2.30
C ILE A 65 1.83 6.65 3.18
N ALA A 66 2.59 5.75 3.81
CA ALA A 66 2.02 4.75 4.70
C ALA A 66 1.28 5.37 5.89
N GLN A 67 1.78 6.49 6.42
CA GLN A 67 1.09 7.22 7.49
C GLN A 67 -0.17 7.92 7.00
N ALA A 68 -0.17 8.47 5.77
CA ALA A 68 -1.36 9.05 5.15
C ALA A 68 -2.46 7.98 5.01
N LEU A 69 -2.14 6.83 4.42
CA LEU A 69 -3.08 5.72 4.27
C LEU A 69 -3.67 5.27 5.62
N LYS A 70 -2.84 5.16 6.67
CA LYS A 70 -3.31 4.85 8.03
C LYS A 70 -4.26 5.90 8.58
N ASN A 71 -4.00 7.18 8.31
CA ASN A 71 -4.89 8.26 8.73
C ASN A 71 -6.22 8.21 7.98
N ASP A 72 -6.19 7.91 6.69
CA ASP A 72 -7.41 7.86 5.86
C ASP A 72 -8.27 6.64 6.24
N VAL A 73 -7.65 5.50 6.57
CA VAL A 73 -8.33 4.36 7.21
C VAL A 73 -8.93 4.76 8.57
N ALA A 74 -8.17 5.47 9.41
CA ALA A 74 -8.66 5.92 10.72
C ALA A 74 -9.81 6.94 10.62
N ARG A 75 -9.87 7.70 9.52
CA ARG A 75 -10.99 8.61 9.18
C ARG A 75 -12.18 7.88 8.58
N GLY A 76 -12.03 6.62 8.19
CA GLY A 76 -13.06 5.82 7.53
C GLY A 76 -13.22 6.13 6.03
N GLU A 77 -12.26 6.83 5.42
CA GLU A 77 -12.25 7.11 3.98
C GLU A 77 -11.81 5.87 3.19
N PHE A 78 -10.97 5.01 3.80
CA PHE A 78 -10.57 3.71 3.24
C PHE A 78 -10.97 2.56 4.15
N ALA A 79 -11.61 1.54 3.57
CA ALA A 79 -11.95 0.30 4.25
C ALA A 79 -11.15 -0.87 3.65
N PRO A 80 -10.56 -1.76 4.48
CA PRO A 80 -9.93 -2.97 3.97
C PRO A 80 -10.96 -3.85 3.23
N VAL A 81 -10.64 -4.25 1.99
CA VAL A 81 -11.56 -5.06 1.16
C VAL A 81 -11.99 -6.35 1.86
N GLY A 82 -11.05 -7.04 2.53
CA GLY A 82 -11.37 -8.26 3.28
C GLY A 82 -12.43 -8.04 4.37
N LEU A 83 -12.37 -6.90 5.08
CA LEU A 83 -13.37 -6.55 6.10
C LEU A 83 -14.74 -6.30 5.48
N LEU A 84 -14.81 -5.61 4.32
CA LEU A 84 -16.07 -5.38 3.61
C LEU A 84 -16.71 -6.71 3.16
N THR A 85 -15.90 -7.62 2.62
CA THR A 85 -16.34 -8.96 2.23
C THR A 85 -16.89 -9.74 3.41
N ASP A 86 -16.18 -9.75 4.55
CA ASP A 86 -16.60 -10.45 5.75
C ASP A 86 -17.93 -9.90 6.30
N VAL A 87 -18.07 -8.57 6.35
CA VAL A 87 -19.29 -7.91 6.81
C VAL A 87 -20.47 -8.22 5.87
N LEU A 88 -20.25 -8.14 4.56
CA LEU A 88 -21.30 -8.44 3.58
C LEU A 88 -21.71 -9.91 3.62
N ALA A 89 -20.75 -10.84 3.72
CA ALA A 89 -21.02 -12.26 3.87
C ALA A 89 -21.83 -12.56 5.15
N THR A 90 -21.43 -11.95 6.27
CA THR A 90 -22.13 -12.09 7.56
C THR A 90 -23.54 -11.52 7.49
N ALA A 91 -23.71 -10.33 6.92
CA ALA A 91 -25.02 -9.71 6.74
C ALA A 91 -25.92 -10.55 5.81
N GLY A 92 -25.36 -11.07 4.70
CA GLY A 92 -26.03 -11.96 3.77
C GLY A 92 -26.56 -13.22 4.43
N ALA A 93 -25.70 -13.90 5.20
CA ALA A 93 -26.07 -15.10 5.94
C ALA A 93 -27.20 -14.84 6.93
N ALA A 94 -27.13 -13.74 7.71
CA ALA A 94 -28.16 -13.39 8.69
C ALA A 94 -29.56 -13.21 8.06
N VAL A 95 -29.63 -12.65 6.83
CA VAL A 95 -30.90 -12.50 6.10
C VAL A 95 -31.42 -13.85 5.61
N VAL A 96 -30.54 -14.72 5.09
CA VAL A 96 -30.91 -16.08 4.65
C VAL A 96 -31.49 -16.87 5.82
N ASP A 97 -30.82 -16.86 6.98
CA ASP A 97 -31.28 -17.53 8.19
C ASP A 97 -32.67 -17.05 8.61
N ARG A 98 -32.95 -15.75 8.46
CA ARG A 98 -34.26 -15.18 8.79
C ARG A 98 -35.37 -15.67 7.86
N PHE A 99 -35.06 -15.86 6.57
CA PHE A 99 -36.01 -16.44 5.61
C PHE A 99 -36.27 -17.92 5.89
N GLU A 100 -35.26 -18.68 6.32
CA GLU A 100 -35.46 -20.10 6.66
C GLU A 100 -36.33 -20.27 7.90
N GLN A 101 -36.25 -19.35 8.86
CA GLN A 101 -37.11 -19.32 10.05
C GLN A 101 -38.57 -18.90 9.74
N LEU A 102 -38.84 -18.37 8.55
CA LEU A 102 -40.15 -17.80 8.20
C LEU A 102 -41.27 -18.84 8.24
N ASP A 103 -41.04 -20.09 7.82
CA ASP A 103 -42.09 -21.12 7.83
C ASP A 103 -42.59 -21.40 9.25
N GLY A 104 -41.66 -21.57 10.19
CA GLY A 104 -41.97 -21.77 11.61
C GLY A 104 -42.71 -20.57 12.21
N ALA A 105 -42.28 -19.35 11.86
CA ALA A 105 -42.94 -18.12 12.30
C ALA A 105 -44.36 -18.01 11.74
N LEU A 106 -44.57 -18.35 10.45
CA LEU A 106 -45.88 -18.35 9.80
C LEU A 106 -46.81 -19.39 10.41
N ARG A 107 -46.31 -20.59 10.78
CA ARG A 107 -47.13 -21.62 11.44
C ARG A 107 -47.65 -21.15 12.80
N LYS A 108 -46.83 -20.39 13.52
CA LYS A 108 -47.18 -19.85 14.84
C LYS A 108 -48.10 -18.63 14.75
N ALA A 109 -47.83 -17.70 13.83
CA ALA A 109 -48.58 -16.45 13.71
C ALA A 109 -49.91 -16.62 12.96
N CYS A 110 -49.95 -17.53 11.97
CA CYS A 110 -51.11 -17.79 11.13
C CYS A 110 -51.39 -19.31 11.08
N PRO A 111 -51.95 -19.88 12.16
CA PRO A 111 -52.21 -21.32 12.25
C PRO A 111 -53.24 -21.80 11.22
N ASP A 112 -54.23 -20.97 10.89
CA ASP A 112 -55.32 -21.32 9.96
C ASP A 112 -54.97 -21.03 8.48
N LEU A 113 -53.72 -20.65 8.19
CA LEU A 113 -53.28 -20.41 6.81
C LEU A 113 -53.26 -21.74 6.04
N PRO A 114 -53.97 -21.86 4.91
CA PRO A 114 -53.97 -23.09 4.10
C PRO A 114 -52.57 -23.50 3.66
N ASP A 115 -52.30 -24.80 3.64
CA ASP A 115 -50.99 -25.35 3.29
C ASP A 115 -50.56 -24.99 1.85
N GLU A 116 -51.51 -24.87 0.93
CA GLU A 116 -51.29 -24.42 -0.45
C GLU A 116 -50.78 -22.97 -0.50
N ALA A 117 -51.38 -22.09 0.30
CA ALA A 117 -50.96 -20.70 0.40
C ALA A 117 -49.58 -20.58 1.04
N ARG A 118 -49.32 -21.36 2.11
CA ARG A 118 -48.01 -21.44 2.78
C ARG A 118 -46.92 -21.92 1.82
N THR A 119 -47.19 -22.97 1.05
CA THR A 119 -46.27 -23.50 0.04
C THR A 119 -45.97 -22.46 -1.04
N THR A 120 -46.98 -21.70 -1.46
CA THR A 120 -46.80 -20.61 -2.43
C THR A 120 -45.89 -19.52 -1.89
N ILE A 121 -46.11 -19.06 -0.64
CA ILE A 121 -45.26 -18.06 0.02
C ILE A 121 -43.82 -18.54 0.10
N MET A 122 -43.58 -19.77 0.59
CA MET A 122 -42.23 -20.31 0.72
C MET A 122 -41.53 -20.45 -0.63
N THR A 123 -42.28 -20.79 -1.69
CA THR A 123 -41.76 -20.85 -3.06
C THR A 123 -41.31 -19.46 -3.56
N VAL A 124 -42.14 -18.44 -3.35
CA VAL A 124 -41.84 -17.05 -3.75
C VAL A 124 -40.62 -16.54 -2.99
N ILE A 125 -40.53 -16.78 -1.68
CA ILE A 125 -39.39 -16.37 -0.85
C ILE A 125 -38.11 -17.09 -1.28
N ALA A 126 -38.17 -18.40 -1.55
CA ALA A 126 -37.01 -19.14 -2.06
C ALA A 126 -36.54 -18.59 -3.42
N SER A 127 -37.47 -18.25 -4.32
CA SER A 127 -37.14 -17.62 -5.60
C SER A 127 -36.48 -16.26 -5.40
N ALA A 128 -37.03 -15.41 -4.53
CA ALA A 128 -36.46 -14.10 -4.21
C ALA A 128 -35.06 -14.21 -3.59
N ARG A 129 -34.84 -15.16 -2.68
CA ARG A 129 -33.52 -15.44 -2.08
C ARG A 129 -32.49 -15.82 -3.15
N ASN A 130 -32.86 -16.73 -4.07
CA ASN A 130 -31.96 -17.19 -5.12
C ASN A 130 -31.63 -16.07 -6.11
N GLU A 131 -32.60 -15.21 -6.44
CA GLU A 131 -32.38 -14.03 -7.28
C GLU A 131 -31.44 -13.04 -6.60
N TRP A 132 -31.64 -12.79 -5.31
CA TRP A 132 -30.79 -11.88 -4.55
C TRP A 132 -29.33 -12.34 -4.52
N ILE A 133 -29.07 -13.62 -4.26
CA ILE A 133 -27.71 -14.20 -4.32
C ILE A 133 -27.09 -13.97 -5.70
N ARG A 134 -27.84 -14.26 -6.77
CA ARG A 134 -27.34 -14.08 -8.15
C ARG A 134 -27.05 -12.62 -8.47
N SER A 135 -27.98 -11.71 -8.17
CA SER A 135 -27.82 -10.28 -8.44
C SER A 135 -26.66 -9.67 -7.64
N THR A 136 -26.44 -10.12 -6.41
CA THR A 136 -25.31 -9.66 -5.58
C THR A 136 -23.98 -10.13 -6.14
N ALA A 137 -23.89 -11.38 -6.59
CA ALA A 137 -22.68 -11.89 -7.26
C ALA A 137 -22.36 -11.06 -8.53
N GLN A 138 -23.37 -10.76 -9.35
CA GLN A 138 -23.19 -9.93 -10.54
C GLN A 138 -22.78 -8.48 -10.24
N LEU A 139 -23.26 -7.90 -9.13
CA LEU A 139 -22.84 -6.57 -8.70
C LEU A 139 -21.37 -6.55 -8.28
N VAL A 140 -20.91 -7.61 -7.61
CA VAL A 140 -19.49 -7.76 -7.24
C VAL A 140 -18.61 -7.87 -8.48
N ASP A 141 -18.98 -8.73 -9.43
CA ASP A 141 -18.22 -8.90 -10.69
C ASP A 141 -18.13 -7.56 -11.45
N ARG A 142 -19.26 -6.87 -11.63
CA ARG A 142 -19.28 -5.56 -12.31
C ARG A 142 -18.45 -4.51 -11.59
N SER A 143 -18.57 -4.42 -10.26
CA SER A 143 -17.78 -3.47 -9.48
C SER A 143 -16.29 -3.75 -9.55
N LEU A 144 -15.89 -5.03 -9.66
CA LEU A 144 -14.49 -5.40 -9.83
C LEU A 144 -13.99 -5.02 -11.24
N ASP A 145 -14.79 -5.27 -12.27
CA ASP A 145 -14.48 -4.87 -13.65
C ASP A 145 -14.32 -3.34 -13.76
N ASP A 146 -15.21 -2.56 -13.13
CA ASP A 146 -15.15 -1.10 -13.13
C ASP A 146 -13.88 -0.59 -12.43
N LEU A 147 -13.52 -1.16 -11.26
CA LEU A 147 -12.28 -0.80 -10.55
C LEU A 147 -11.02 -1.14 -11.34
N LEU A 148 -11.02 -2.28 -12.06
CA LEU A 148 -9.90 -2.66 -12.92
C LEU A 148 -9.78 -1.74 -14.15
N ALA A 149 -10.91 -1.28 -14.69
CA ALA A 149 -10.92 -0.32 -15.78
C ALA A 149 -10.40 1.06 -15.34
N GLU A 150 -10.83 1.56 -14.18
CA GLU A 150 -10.35 2.84 -13.61
C GLU A 150 -8.83 2.82 -13.34
N GLN A 151 -8.30 1.71 -12.83
CA GLN A 151 -6.85 1.55 -12.62
C GLN A 151 -6.06 1.53 -13.93
N ALA A 152 -6.60 0.89 -14.97
CA ALA A 152 -5.97 0.85 -16.29
C ALA A 152 -5.91 2.23 -16.96
N ASP A 153 -6.90 3.10 -16.71
CA ASP A 153 -6.92 4.48 -17.19
C ASP A 153 -5.94 5.38 -16.43
N ASP A 154 -5.81 5.22 -15.10
CA ASP A 154 -4.88 6.01 -14.28
C ASP A 154 -3.40 5.71 -14.59
N ASP A 155 -3.05 4.42 -14.78
CA ASP A 155 -1.71 3.99 -15.21
C ASP A 155 -1.33 4.53 -16.61
N GLN A 156 -2.32 4.84 -17.46
CA GLN A 156 -2.12 5.36 -18.81
C GLN A 156 -1.82 6.88 -18.82
N LEU A 157 -2.25 7.60 -17.78
CA LEU A 157 -2.00 9.03 -17.62
C LEU A 157 -0.61 9.35 -17.06
N ASP A 158 -0.09 8.52 -16.14
CA ASP A 158 1.26 8.69 -15.59
C ASP A 158 2.38 8.34 -16.58
N GLY A 159 2.08 7.50 -17.60
CA GLY A 159 3.01 7.16 -18.68
C GLY A 159 3.27 8.30 -19.68
N PHE A 160 2.44 9.36 -19.69
CA PHE A 160 2.53 10.45 -20.67
C PHE A 160 3.33 11.67 -20.20
N THR A 161 3.79 11.71 -18.94
CA THR A 161 4.43 12.90 -18.34
C THR A 161 5.97 12.91 -18.35
N MET A 162 6.66 11.95 -18.98
CA MET A 162 8.13 11.83 -18.88
C MET A 162 8.95 12.29 -20.09
N ASP A 163 8.34 12.69 -21.22
CA ASP A 163 9.09 12.87 -22.49
C ASP A 163 9.21 14.30 -23.08
N ASP A 164 8.82 15.36 -22.36
CA ASP A 164 8.97 16.73 -22.87
C ASP A 164 9.69 17.66 -21.87
N GLN A 165 11.03 17.58 -21.80
CA GLN A 165 11.89 18.74 -21.49
C GLN A 165 13.22 18.64 -22.26
N ASP A 166 13.31 19.44 -23.32
CA ASP A 166 14.53 19.83 -24.06
C ASP A 166 15.60 20.50 -23.17
#